data_AF-A0A238VMR1-F1
#
_entry.id   AF-A0A238VMR1-F1
#
_cell.length_a   1.000
_cell.length_b   1.000
_cell.length_c   1.000
_cell.angle_alpha   90.00
_cell.angle_beta   90.00
_cell.angle_gamma   90.00
#
_symmetry.space_group_name_H-M   'P 1'
#
loop_
_entity.id
_entity.type
_entity.pdbx_description
1 polymer ?
#
loop_
_entity_poly.entity_id
_entity_poly.type
_entity_poly.pdbx_seq_one_letter_code
_entity_poly.pdbx_strand_id
1 'polypeptide(L)'
;MKKLTLILIVIFNINSSIASEKKIVATVIFENFANEKFSSGEFKIFETGETFQINSMENFTVELPKKGKYRFSFYSNDYISYVYYPSKISEKKNIITIRLTELKSSNFKNENLSFSDYADLKMTDQVILEKINTKKLNFIIHGIINNTPENYSEFIEKFGIGFKTKNCVVDPISFKKATENNKRIIEYLNKTYGNDWIKELPTKPFGFK
;
A
#
# COMPACT_ATOMS: atom_id res chain seq x y z
N MET A 1 -31.60 20.32 -71.07
CA MET A 1 -30.41 19.49 -70.74
C MET A 1 -30.50 19.10 -69.27
N LYS A 2 -30.91 17.86 -68.97
CA LYS A 2 -31.07 17.35 -67.60
C LYS A 2 -29.70 16.97 -67.04
N LYS A 3 -29.24 17.63 -65.98
CA LYS A 3 -28.00 17.24 -65.26
C LYS A 3 -28.33 16.07 -64.33
N LEU A 4 -27.76 14.90 -64.63
CA LEU A 4 -27.84 13.70 -63.81
C LEU A 4 -26.72 13.78 -62.77
N THR A 5 -27.04 14.07 -61.51
CA THR A 5 -26.08 14.03 -60.40
C THR A 5 -25.97 12.60 -59.87
N LEU A 6 -24.81 11.98 -60.09
CA LEU A 6 -24.46 10.66 -59.60
C LEU A 6 -24.09 10.77 -58.10
N ILE A 7 -24.88 10.17 -57.21
CA ILE A 7 -24.57 10.09 -55.77
C ILE A 7 -23.71 8.84 -55.55
N LEU A 8 -22.45 9.05 -55.18
CA LEU A 8 -21.52 7.99 -54.80
C LEU A 8 -21.75 7.64 -53.32
N ILE A 9 -22.41 6.51 -53.06
CA ILE A 9 -22.58 5.99 -51.69
C ILE A 9 -21.35 5.16 -51.34
N VAL A 10 -20.47 5.74 -50.51
CA VAL A 10 -19.32 5.02 -49.94
C VAL A 10 -19.79 4.28 -48.68
N ILE A 11 -19.93 2.96 -48.79
CA ILE A 11 -20.25 2.08 -47.66
C ILE A 11 -18.94 1.83 -46.89
N PHE A 12 -18.71 2.59 -45.82
CA PHE A 12 -17.61 2.38 -44.89
C PHE A 12 -17.91 1.14 -44.04
N ASN A 13 -17.44 -0.03 -44.49
CA ASN A 13 -17.45 -1.24 -43.66
C ASN A 13 -16.35 -1.08 -42.59
N ILE A 14 -16.73 -0.57 -41.42
CA ILE A 14 -15.85 -0.52 -40.25
C ILE A 14 -15.72 -1.95 -39.72
N ASN A 15 -14.81 -2.72 -40.31
CA ASN A 15 -14.34 -3.97 -39.71
C ASN A 15 -13.58 -3.62 -38.43
N SER A 16 -14.34 -3.49 -37.34
CA SER A 16 -13.80 -3.39 -35.99
C SER A 16 -13.18 -4.74 -35.67
N SER A 17 -11.92 -4.93 -36.05
CA SER A 17 -11.14 -6.05 -35.54
C SER A 17 -11.01 -5.84 -34.04
N ILE A 18 -11.80 -6.60 -33.27
CA ILE A 18 -11.61 -6.70 -31.83
C ILE A 18 -10.30 -7.47 -31.67
N ALA A 19 -9.19 -6.74 -31.64
CA ALA A 19 -7.90 -7.31 -31.29
C ALA A 19 -8.05 -7.91 -29.90
N SER A 20 -8.11 -9.24 -29.82
CA SER A 20 -8.13 -9.97 -28.56
C SER A 20 -6.82 -9.62 -27.84
N GLU A 21 -6.93 -8.81 -26.78
CA GLU A 21 -5.77 -8.37 -26.04
C GLU A 21 -5.05 -9.60 -25.46
N LYS A 22 -3.77 -9.73 -25.80
CA LYS A 22 -2.97 -10.91 -25.45
C LYS A 22 -2.83 -11.01 -23.92
N LYS A 23 -3.16 -12.19 -23.38
CA LYS A 23 -2.97 -12.55 -21.97
C LYS A 23 -1.50 -12.38 -21.58
N ILE A 24 -1.26 -11.98 -20.33
CA ILE A 24 0.09 -11.84 -19.77
C ILE A 24 0.27 -12.86 -18.66
N VAL A 25 1.34 -13.65 -18.72
CA VAL A 25 1.74 -14.52 -17.61
C VAL A 25 2.70 -13.74 -16.72
N ALA A 26 2.29 -13.47 -15.48
CA ALA A 26 3.12 -12.82 -14.47
C ALA A 26 3.71 -13.85 -13.51
N THR A 27 4.98 -13.69 -13.17
CA THR A 27 5.68 -14.55 -12.20
C THR A 27 5.70 -13.87 -10.85
N VAL A 28 5.23 -14.57 -9.84
CA VAL A 28 5.31 -14.18 -8.44
C VAL A 28 6.52 -14.87 -7.82
N ILE A 29 7.39 -14.09 -7.20
CA ILE A 29 8.61 -14.58 -6.54
C ILE A 29 8.65 -14.14 -5.09
N PHE A 30 9.36 -14.90 -4.26
CA PHE A 30 9.53 -14.60 -2.83
C PHE A 30 10.95 -14.17 -2.51
N GLU A 31 11.08 -13.12 -1.70
CA GLU A 31 12.30 -12.75 -1.00
C GLU A 31 12.07 -12.90 0.50
N ASN A 32 12.63 -13.95 1.11
CA ASN A 32 12.51 -14.16 2.54
C ASN A 32 13.72 -13.59 3.29
N PHE A 33 13.50 -12.52 4.04
CA PHE A 33 14.48 -11.93 4.96
C PHE A 33 14.17 -12.27 6.43
N ALA A 34 13.22 -13.19 6.67
CA ALA A 34 12.94 -13.72 7.98
C ALA A 34 13.69 -15.02 8.24
N ASN A 35 14.17 -15.20 9.46
CA ASN A 35 14.83 -16.44 9.89
C ASN A 35 13.83 -17.58 10.20
N GLU A 36 12.52 -17.31 10.08
CA GLU A 36 11.45 -18.26 10.39
C GLU A 36 11.01 -19.08 9.17
N LYS A 37 10.46 -20.27 9.43
CA LYS A 37 9.95 -21.17 8.39
C LYS A 37 8.59 -20.65 7.91
N PHE A 38 8.47 -20.42 6.60
CA PHE A 38 7.20 -20.00 5.99
C PHE A 38 6.08 -21.01 6.26
N SER A 39 4.93 -20.48 6.69
CA SER A 39 3.73 -21.22 7.04
C SER A 39 2.72 -21.14 5.90
N SER A 40 2.09 -19.97 5.73
CA SER A 40 1.13 -19.70 4.68
C SER A 40 0.90 -18.20 4.46
N GLY A 41 0.22 -17.87 3.38
CA GLY A 41 -0.31 -16.55 3.12
C GLY A 41 -1.33 -16.55 1.98
N GLU A 42 -1.94 -15.40 1.77
CA GLU A 42 -2.97 -15.20 0.75
C GLU A 42 -2.51 -14.14 -0.24
N PHE A 43 -2.44 -14.51 -1.52
CA PHE A 43 -2.17 -13.60 -2.63
C PHE A 43 -3.46 -13.21 -3.34
N LYS A 44 -3.64 -11.93 -3.66
CA LYS A 44 -4.86 -11.43 -4.29
C LYS A 44 -4.57 -10.47 -5.44
N ILE A 45 -5.35 -10.61 -6.51
CA ILE A 45 -5.35 -9.73 -7.68
C ILE A 45 -6.68 -8.96 -7.69
N PHE A 46 -6.64 -7.64 -7.52
CA PHE A 46 -7.88 -6.89 -7.29
C PHE A 46 -8.76 -6.76 -8.54
N GLU A 47 -8.14 -6.64 -9.71
CA GLU A 47 -8.87 -6.38 -10.95
C GLU A 47 -9.56 -7.63 -11.51
N THR A 48 -9.08 -8.83 -11.16
CA THR A 48 -9.73 -10.10 -11.50
C THR A 48 -10.57 -10.66 -10.35
N GLY A 49 -10.31 -10.21 -9.11
CA GLY A 49 -10.94 -10.75 -7.90
C GLY A 49 -10.35 -12.09 -7.45
N GLU A 50 -9.36 -12.61 -8.16
CA GLU A 50 -8.74 -13.90 -7.87
C GLU A 50 -7.92 -13.85 -6.59
N THR A 51 -7.99 -14.95 -5.84
CA THR A 51 -7.32 -15.13 -4.55
C THR A 51 -6.67 -16.52 -4.54
N PHE A 52 -5.42 -16.57 -4.10
CA PHE A 52 -4.58 -17.77 -4.11
C PHE A 52 -4.05 -18.03 -2.71
N GLN A 53 -4.31 -19.23 -2.20
CA GLN A 53 -3.71 -19.70 -0.95
C GLN A 53 -2.29 -20.19 -1.24
N ILE A 54 -1.32 -19.65 -0.51
CA ILE A 54 0.10 -19.91 -0.69
C ILE A 54 0.60 -20.64 0.55
N ASN A 55 1.12 -21.86 0.36
CA ASN A 55 1.62 -22.71 1.45
C ASN A 55 3.12 -23.01 1.31
N SER A 56 3.77 -22.47 0.28
CA SER A 56 5.22 -22.58 0.05
C SER A 56 5.75 -21.28 -0.55
N MET A 57 7.06 -21.06 -0.43
CA MET A 57 7.75 -19.92 -1.06
C MET A 57 8.24 -20.25 -2.48
N GLU A 58 7.63 -21.25 -3.12
CA GLU A 58 7.94 -21.55 -4.50
C GLU A 58 7.38 -20.46 -5.41
N ASN A 59 8.16 -20.08 -6.42
CA ASN A 59 7.69 -19.14 -7.42
C ASN A 59 6.50 -19.75 -8.16
N PHE A 60 5.47 -18.94 -8.39
CA PHE A 60 4.29 -19.36 -9.13
C PHE A 60 3.91 -18.33 -10.18
N THR A 61 3.03 -18.69 -11.10
CA THR A 61 2.58 -17.80 -12.15
C THR A 61 1.10 -17.51 -12.04
N VAL A 62 0.70 -16.30 -12.41
CA VAL A 62 -0.71 -15.88 -12.54
C VAL A 62 -0.98 -15.38 -13.95
N GLU A 63 -2.15 -15.68 -14.48
CA GLU A 63 -2.60 -15.15 -15.76
C GLU A 63 -3.34 -13.83 -15.56
N LEU A 64 -2.95 -12.81 -16.32
CA LEU A 64 -3.64 -11.54 -16.37
C LEU A 64 -4.31 -11.38 -17.73
N PRO A 65 -5.54 -10.83 -17.79
CA PRO A 65 -6.31 -10.77 -19.03
C PRO A 65 -5.61 -9.94 -20.12
N LYS A 66 -4.78 -8.96 -19.72
CA LYS A 66 -4.07 -8.09 -20.66
C LYS A 66 -2.91 -7.33 -20.02
N LYS A 67 -2.16 -6.62 -20.85
CA LYS A 67 -1.23 -5.57 -20.40
C LYS A 67 -2.02 -4.45 -19.71
N GLY A 68 -1.64 -4.09 -18.49
CA GLY A 68 -2.45 -3.15 -17.71
C GLY A 68 -1.84 -2.71 -16.39
N LYS A 69 -2.55 -1.82 -15.70
CA LYS A 69 -2.27 -1.51 -14.30
C LYS A 69 -3.06 -2.50 -13.46
N TYR A 70 -2.37 -3.13 -12.51
CA TYR A 70 -2.95 -4.12 -11.59
C TYR A 70 -2.57 -3.76 -10.17
N ARG A 71 -3.37 -4.22 -9.22
CA ARG A 71 -3.07 -4.16 -7.81
C ARG A 71 -2.96 -5.58 -7.29
N PHE A 72 -1.92 -5.79 -6.49
CA PHE A 72 -1.63 -7.06 -5.86
C PHE A 72 -1.51 -6.85 -4.35
N SER A 73 -1.97 -7.81 -3.57
CA SER A 73 -1.68 -7.87 -2.14
C SER A 73 -1.26 -9.27 -1.74
N PHE A 74 -0.39 -9.36 -0.75
CA PHE A 74 -0.04 -10.59 -0.09
C PHE A 74 -0.20 -10.39 1.41
N TYR A 75 -0.91 -11.29 2.07
CA TYR A 75 -1.12 -11.26 3.51
C TYR A 75 -0.61 -12.57 4.14
N SER A 76 0.07 -12.46 5.27
CA SER A 76 0.43 -13.59 6.11
C SER A 76 0.36 -13.17 7.58
N ASN A 77 0.01 -14.10 8.46
CA ASN A 77 -0.07 -13.83 9.91
C ASN A 77 1.31 -13.71 10.56
N ASP A 78 2.29 -14.43 10.03
CA ASP A 78 3.60 -14.63 10.68
C ASP A 78 4.66 -13.66 10.15
N TYR A 79 4.35 -12.91 9.08
CA TYR A 79 5.29 -12.06 8.39
C TYR A 79 4.74 -10.66 8.15
N ILE A 80 5.63 -9.67 8.19
CA ILE A 80 5.38 -8.41 7.52
C ILE A 80 5.70 -8.63 6.03
N SER A 81 4.73 -8.37 5.17
CA SER A 81 4.84 -8.57 3.72
C SER A 81 4.84 -7.24 2.96
N TYR A 82 5.68 -7.17 1.92
CA TYR A 82 5.70 -6.09 0.95
C TYR A 82 5.54 -6.67 -0.46
N VAL A 83 4.75 -6.03 -1.31
CA VAL A 83 4.51 -6.48 -2.68
C VAL A 83 5.03 -5.43 -3.64
N TYR A 84 6.10 -5.77 -4.38
CA TYR A 84 6.75 -4.90 -5.35
C TYR A 84 6.46 -5.39 -6.77
N TYR A 85 6.06 -4.48 -7.64
CA TYR A 85 5.78 -4.82 -9.03
C TYR A 85 5.82 -3.56 -9.91
N PRO A 86 6.03 -3.72 -11.23
CA PRO A 86 5.99 -2.60 -12.17
C PRO A 86 4.66 -1.86 -12.14
N SER A 87 4.69 -0.53 -12.28
CA SER A 87 3.47 0.31 -12.34
C SER A 87 2.50 -0.08 -13.46
N LYS A 88 2.97 -0.76 -14.50
CA LYS A 88 2.17 -1.36 -15.57
C LYS A 88 2.76 -2.73 -15.93
N ILE A 89 1.96 -3.79 -15.79
CA ILE A 89 2.32 -5.16 -16.14
C ILE A 89 2.28 -5.35 -17.65
N SER A 90 3.29 -6.01 -18.20
CA SER A 90 3.43 -6.36 -19.61
C SER A 90 4.35 -7.57 -19.77
N GLU A 91 4.46 -8.17 -20.96
CA GLU A 91 5.33 -9.34 -21.19
C GLU A 91 6.80 -9.14 -20.75
N LYS A 92 7.33 -7.92 -20.86
CA LYS A 92 8.70 -7.58 -20.45
C LYS A 92 8.82 -7.14 -18.98
N LYS A 93 7.68 -6.89 -18.32
CA LYS A 93 7.57 -6.32 -16.97
C LYS A 93 6.45 -7.05 -16.24
N ASN A 94 6.71 -8.30 -15.88
CA ASN A 94 5.73 -9.26 -15.39
C ASN A 94 6.17 -9.96 -14.10
N ILE A 95 7.15 -9.42 -13.38
CA ILE A 95 7.61 -9.96 -12.11
C ILE A 95 6.92 -9.21 -10.96
N ILE A 96 6.39 -9.98 -10.01
CA ILE A 96 5.79 -9.51 -8.77
C ILE A 96 6.60 -10.12 -7.63
N THR A 97 7.25 -9.28 -6.83
CA THR A 97 8.09 -9.72 -5.72
C THR A 97 7.33 -9.56 -4.42
N ILE A 98 7.17 -10.67 -3.69
CA ILE A 98 6.67 -10.67 -2.32
C ILE A 98 7.89 -10.75 -1.40
N ARG A 99 8.13 -9.69 -0.66
CA ARG A 99 9.19 -9.64 0.34
C ARG A 99 8.61 -9.91 1.71
N LEU A 100 9.16 -10.91 2.40
CA LEU A 100 8.81 -11.27 3.77
C LEU A 100 9.92 -10.81 4.71
N THR A 101 9.53 -10.15 5.79
CA THR A 101 10.44 -9.77 6.88
C THR A 101 9.89 -10.24 8.21
N GLU A 102 10.79 -10.47 9.17
CA GLU A 102 10.41 -10.90 10.51
C GLU A 102 9.35 -9.96 11.10
N LEU A 103 8.31 -10.57 11.66
CA LEU A 103 7.44 -9.89 12.58
C LEU A 103 8.22 -9.67 13.88
N LYS A 104 9.09 -8.64 13.94
CA LYS A 104 9.93 -8.39 15.13
C LYS A 104 9.04 -8.38 16.37
N SER A 105 9.24 -9.37 17.23
CA SER A 105 8.61 -9.47 18.54
C SER A 105 9.20 -8.42 19.49
N SER A 106 9.00 -7.14 19.22
CA SER A 106 9.06 -6.14 20.28
C SER A 106 7.72 -6.22 21.02
N ASN A 107 7.66 -7.00 22.09
CA ASN A 107 6.55 -7.03 23.05
C ASN A 107 5.15 -7.35 22.48
N PHE A 108 5.02 -8.14 21.41
CA PHE A 108 3.77 -8.83 21.08
C PHE A 108 3.75 -10.21 21.73
N LYS A 109 3.93 -10.28 23.06
CA LYS A 109 3.26 -11.35 23.80
C LYS A 109 1.78 -11.00 23.76
N ASN A 110 0.95 -12.04 23.68
CA ASN A 110 -0.49 -11.97 23.88
C ASN A 110 -0.81 -11.25 25.21
N GLU A 111 -0.78 -9.93 25.22
CA GLU A 111 -1.86 -9.22 25.88
C GLU A 111 -3.07 -9.56 25.02
N ASN A 112 -4.08 -10.13 25.64
CA ASN A 112 -5.43 -9.89 25.20
C ASN A 112 -5.60 -8.37 25.16
N LEU A 113 -5.14 -7.71 24.09
CA LEU A 113 -5.63 -6.40 23.71
C LEU A 113 -7.02 -6.68 23.21
N SER A 114 -7.90 -6.83 24.20
CA SER A 114 -9.32 -6.70 24.09
C SER A 114 -9.58 -5.60 23.09
N PHE A 115 -10.56 -5.82 22.23
CA PHE A 115 -11.11 -4.80 21.34
C PHE A 115 -11.52 -3.50 22.09
N SER A 116 -11.46 -3.48 23.44
CA SER A 116 -11.60 -2.31 24.32
C SER A 116 -10.35 -1.45 24.55
N ASP A 117 -9.12 -1.89 24.26
CA ASP A 117 -7.91 -1.13 24.70
C ASP A 117 -7.55 0.06 23.81
N TYR A 118 -8.24 0.20 22.66
CA TYR A 118 -8.21 1.39 21.82
C TYR A 118 -9.50 2.20 21.88
N ALA A 119 -10.46 1.79 22.71
CA ALA A 119 -11.61 2.61 23.04
C ALA A 119 -11.21 3.51 24.24
N ASP A 120 -11.31 4.82 24.05
CA ASP A 120 -11.31 5.85 25.10
C ASP A 120 -10.03 6.37 25.78
N LEU A 121 -8.82 6.05 25.33
CA LEU A 121 -7.67 6.88 25.70
C LEU A 121 -7.56 8.09 24.77
N LYS A 122 -8.14 9.24 25.20
CA LYS A 122 -7.78 10.55 24.64
C LYS A 122 -6.25 10.66 24.65
N MET A 123 -5.64 10.66 23.47
CA MET A 123 -4.19 10.81 23.30
C MET A 123 -3.79 12.23 23.77
N THR A 124 -3.40 12.34 25.04
CA THR A 124 -2.98 13.59 25.68
C THR A 124 -1.53 13.92 25.31
N ASP A 125 -1.13 15.18 25.50
CA ASP A 125 0.24 15.64 25.24
C ASP A 125 1.30 14.83 26.02
N GLN A 126 0.96 14.37 27.24
CA GLN A 126 1.86 13.53 28.05
C GLN A 126 2.10 12.15 27.42
N VAL A 127 1.04 11.52 26.93
CA VAL A 127 1.13 10.23 26.21
C VAL A 127 1.89 10.40 24.89
N ILE A 128 1.73 11.54 24.23
CA ILE A 128 2.49 11.89 23.02
C ILE A 128 3.99 11.99 23.34
N LEU A 129 4.36 12.75 24.37
CA LEU A 129 5.75 12.90 24.82
C LEU A 129 6.38 11.56 25.22
N GLU A 130 5.67 10.72 25.96
CA GLU A 130 6.13 9.38 26.31
C GLU A 130 6.42 8.53 25.06
N LYS A 131 5.53 8.57 24.08
CA LYS A 131 5.70 7.85 22.80
C LYS A 131 6.83 8.42 21.95
N ILE A 132 7.11 9.73 22.02
CA ILE A 132 8.28 10.35 21.37
C ILE A 132 9.56 9.85 22.04
N ASN A 133 9.64 9.91 23.38
CA ASN A 133 10.81 9.48 24.14
C ASN A 133 11.14 7.99 23.96
N THR A 134 10.10 7.17 23.80
CA THR A 134 10.25 5.72 23.54
C THR A 134 10.36 5.38 22.05
N LYS A 135 10.40 6.38 21.15
CA LYS A 135 10.48 6.21 19.68
C LYS A 135 9.33 5.35 19.10
N LYS A 136 8.15 5.40 19.72
CA LYS A 136 6.95 4.64 19.33
C LYS A 136 5.90 5.49 18.62
N LEU A 137 6.03 6.81 18.62
CA LEU A 137 5.06 7.68 17.95
C LEU A 137 5.28 7.70 16.43
N ASN A 138 4.22 7.45 15.67
CA ASN A 138 4.29 7.38 14.21
C ASN A 138 3.07 8.02 13.55
N PHE A 139 3.29 8.77 12.48
CA PHE A 139 2.25 9.04 11.49
C PHE A 139 1.88 7.74 10.76
N ILE A 140 0.59 7.55 10.49
CA ILE A 140 0.10 6.40 9.73
C ILE A 140 -0.20 6.86 8.30
N ILE A 141 0.50 6.26 7.34
CA ILE A 141 0.34 6.54 5.91
C ILE A 141 -0.18 5.28 5.22
N HIS A 142 -1.30 5.39 4.50
CA HIS A 142 -1.76 4.37 3.57
C HIS A 142 -1.27 4.66 2.15
N GLY A 143 -0.54 3.76 1.51
CA GLY A 143 -0.12 3.96 0.12
C GLY A 143 1.16 3.25 -0.28
N ILE A 144 1.44 3.27 -1.59
CA ILE A 144 2.74 2.88 -2.14
C ILE A 144 3.64 4.09 -1.98
N ILE A 145 4.57 4.04 -1.02
CA ILE A 145 5.55 5.09 -0.83
C ILE A 145 6.78 4.73 -1.66
N ASN A 146 7.10 5.53 -2.68
CA ASN A 146 8.31 5.38 -3.49
C ASN A 146 9.55 6.03 -2.85
N ASN A 147 9.38 6.63 -1.67
CA ASN A 147 10.44 7.36 -0.96
C ASN A 147 11.27 6.39 -0.12
N THR A 148 12.59 6.52 -0.20
CA THR A 148 13.55 5.78 0.61
C THR A 148 13.48 6.21 2.09
N PRO A 149 13.83 5.33 3.05
CA PRO A 149 13.91 5.65 4.48
C PRO A 149 14.78 6.87 4.81
N GLU A 150 15.79 7.16 3.97
CA GLU A 150 16.67 8.35 4.10
C GLU A 150 15.92 9.68 4.04
N ASN A 151 14.81 9.77 3.29
CA ASN A 151 14.05 11.02 3.21
C ASN A 151 13.25 11.32 4.48
N TYR A 152 13.23 10.42 5.46
CA TYR A 152 12.49 10.54 6.70
C TYR A 152 13.39 10.77 7.92
N SER A 153 14.69 10.52 7.82
CA SER A 153 15.61 10.54 8.98
C SER A 153 15.68 11.92 9.63
N GLU A 154 15.78 12.99 8.84
CA GLU A 154 15.87 14.37 9.36
C GLU A 154 14.64 14.74 10.20
N PHE A 155 13.44 14.41 9.72
CA PHE A 155 12.20 14.65 10.46
C PHE A 155 12.12 13.80 11.74
N ILE A 156 12.51 12.53 11.64
CA ILE A 156 12.49 11.59 12.77
C ILE A 156 13.47 12.02 13.85
N GLU A 157 14.67 12.44 13.47
CA GLU A 157 15.70 12.90 14.41
C GLU A 157 15.28 14.19 15.11
N LYS A 158 14.68 15.12 14.37
CA LYS A 158 14.28 16.43 14.91
C LYS A 158 13.05 16.36 15.80
N PHE A 159 12.03 15.60 15.40
CA PHE A 159 10.73 15.59 16.11
C PHE A 159 10.49 14.31 16.92
N GLY A 160 11.27 13.26 16.70
CA GLY A 160 11.09 11.95 17.35
C GLY A 160 9.84 11.20 16.89
N ILE A 161 9.28 11.58 15.72
CA ILE A 161 8.02 11.05 15.19
C ILE A 161 8.29 10.31 13.88
N GLY A 162 8.03 9.02 13.89
CA GLY A 162 8.21 8.12 12.75
C GLY A 162 7.06 8.12 11.75
N PHE A 163 7.21 7.27 10.74
CA PHE A 163 6.20 7.03 9.72
C PHE A 163 5.97 5.52 9.59
N LYS A 164 4.71 5.11 9.75
CA LYS A 164 4.28 3.73 9.58
C LYS A 164 3.39 3.62 8.35
N THR A 165 3.91 2.93 7.34
CA THR A 165 3.16 2.63 6.12
C THR A 165 2.21 1.45 6.37
N LYS A 166 0.95 1.60 5.95
CA LYS A 166 -0.04 0.54 5.87
C LYS A 166 -0.40 0.26 4.42
N ASN A 167 -0.86 -0.96 4.17
CA ASN A 167 -1.26 -1.44 2.84
C ASN A 167 -2.30 -0.51 2.18
N CYS A 168 -2.31 -0.50 0.84
CA CYS A 168 -3.16 0.34 0.02
C CYS A 168 -4.66 -0.01 0.10
N VAL A 169 -5.00 -1.15 0.69
CA VAL A 169 -6.38 -1.50 1.01
C VAL A 169 -6.77 -0.74 2.26
N VAL A 170 -7.46 0.37 2.05
CA VAL A 170 -7.97 1.23 3.11
C VAL A 170 -9.32 0.67 3.55
N ASP A 171 -9.33 -0.16 4.60
CA ASP A 171 -10.60 -0.45 5.27
C ASP A 171 -11.07 0.83 6.02
N PRO A 172 -12.39 1.12 6.07
CA PRO A 172 -12.90 2.36 6.67
C PRO A 172 -12.51 2.55 8.14
N ILE A 173 -12.31 1.46 8.89
CA ILE A 173 -11.96 1.50 10.30
C ILE A 173 -10.49 1.89 10.47
N SER A 174 -9.56 1.27 9.72
CA SER A 174 -8.16 1.68 9.73
C SER A 174 -7.99 3.10 9.21
N PHE A 175 -8.78 3.53 8.22
CA PHE A 175 -8.75 4.91 7.74
C PHE A 175 -9.11 5.92 8.83
N LYS A 176 -10.22 5.68 9.53
CA LYS A 176 -10.68 6.53 10.63
C LYS A 176 -9.62 6.59 11.73
N LYS A 177 -9.07 5.44 12.12
CA LYS A 177 -8.01 5.35 13.15
C LYS A 177 -6.73 6.08 12.73
N ALA A 178 -6.29 5.92 11.48
CA ALA A 178 -5.13 6.64 10.96
C ALA A 178 -5.36 8.16 10.98
N THR A 179 -6.55 8.59 10.56
CA THR A 179 -6.96 10.00 10.57
C THR A 179 -6.96 10.58 11.98
N GLU A 180 -7.55 9.88 12.94
CA GLU A 180 -7.61 10.32 14.34
C GLU A 180 -6.22 10.38 14.99
N ASN A 181 -5.38 9.36 14.79
CA ASN A 181 -3.99 9.34 15.25
C ASN A 181 -3.21 10.54 14.68
N ASN A 182 -3.23 10.70 13.36
CA ASN A 182 -2.46 11.74 12.69
C ASN A 182 -2.95 13.13 13.10
N LYS A 183 -4.25 13.32 13.27
CA LYS A 183 -4.83 14.59 13.74
C LYS A 183 -4.31 14.96 15.12
N ARG A 184 -4.20 14.01 16.05
CA ARG A 184 -3.65 14.26 17.39
C ARG A 184 -2.18 14.65 17.35
N ILE A 185 -1.40 14.00 16.50
CA ILE A 185 0.01 14.35 16.29
C ILE A 185 0.13 15.77 15.71
N ILE A 186 -0.70 16.11 14.71
CA ILE A 186 -0.75 17.46 14.11
C ILE A 186 -1.13 18.51 15.16
N GLU A 187 -2.17 18.26 15.97
CA GLU A 187 -2.59 19.17 17.05
C GLU A 187 -1.44 19.45 18.02
N TYR A 188 -0.71 18.41 18.43
CA TYR A 188 0.44 18.54 19.32
C TYR A 188 1.60 19.32 18.66
N LEU A 189 1.95 19.00 17.41
CA LEU A 189 3.02 19.68 16.69
C LEU A 189 2.69 21.16 16.45
N ASN A 190 1.44 21.47 16.10
CA ASN A 190 0.97 22.84 15.93
C ASN A 190 1.03 23.63 17.24
N LYS A 191 0.64 23.00 18.35
CA LYS A 191 0.71 23.60 19.68
C LYS A 191 2.15 23.86 20.13
N THR A 192 3.08 22.95 19.80
CA THR A 192 4.46 22.97 20.31
C THR A 192 5.41 23.80 19.44
N TYR A 193 5.26 23.70 18.11
CA TYR A 193 6.21 24.24 17.12
C TYR A 193 5.56 25.22 16.14
N GLY A 194 4.27 25.55 16.31
CA GLY A 194 3.54 26.31 15.31
C GLY A 194 3.36 25.53 14.01
N ASN A 195 3.31 26.20 12.86
CA ASN A 195 3.08 25.56 11.56
C ASN A 195 4.36 25.29 10.77
N ASP A 196 5.54 25.66 11.27
CA ASP A 196 6.78 25.59 10.50
C ASP A 196 7.27 24.16 10.23
N TRP A 197 7.00 23.23 11.16
CA TRP A 197 7.33 21.81 11.02
C TRP A 197 6.72 21.16 9.76
N ILE A 198 5.64 21.74 9.22
CA ILE A 198 4.94 21.26 8.02
C ILE A 198 5.88 21.31 6.80
N LYS A 199 6.76 22.32 6.73
CA LYS A 199 7.71 22.47 5.61
C LYS A 199 8.77 21.36 5.59
N GLU A 200 8.93 20.68 6.71
CA GLU A 200 9.91 19.62 6.92
C GLU A 200 9.29 18.23 6.74
N LEU A 201 7.97 18.15 6.47
CA LEU A 201 7.32 16.88 6.19
C LEU A 201 7.77 16.33 4.82
N PRO A 202 8.35 15.13 4.77
CA PRO A 202 8.69 14.48 3.50
C PRO A 202 7.45 14.01 2.73
N THR A 203 6.31 13.89 3.40
CA THR A 203 5.02 13.57 2.79
C THR A 203 3.87 14.00 3.70
N LYS A 204 2.71 14.28 3.11
CA LYS A 204 1.53 14.69 3.86
C LYS A 204 0.80 13.46 4.44
N PRO A 205 0.66 13.34 5.77
CA PRO A 205 -0.09 12.25 6.37
C PRO A 205 -1.60 12.39 6.13
N PHE A 206 -2.34 11.28 6.21
CA PHE A 206 -3.81 11.32 6.10
C PHE A 206 -4.43 12.15 7.23
N GLY A 207 -5.54 12.83 6.94
CA GLY A 207 -6.23 13.69 7.91
C GLY A 207 -5.60 15.07 8.07
N PHE A 208 -4.50 15.34 7.37
CA PHE A 208 -3.91 16.66 7.26
C PHE A 208 -4.79 17.53 6.34
N LYS A 209 -5.26 18.68 6.84
CA LYS A 209 -6.00 19.70 6.08
C LYS A 209 -5.17 20.97 6.02
#